data_AF-A0A6A3NNZ3-F1
#
_entry.id   AF-A0A6A3NNZ3-F1
#
_cell.length_a   1.000
_cell.length_b   1.000
_cell.length_c   1.000
_cell.angle_alpha   90.00
_cell.angle_beta   90.00
_cell.angle_gamma   90.00
#
_symmetry.space_group_name_H-M   'P 1'
#
loop_
_entity.id
_entity.type
_entity.pdbx_description
1 polymer ?
#
loop_
_entity_poly.entity_id
_entity_poly.type
_entity_poly.pdbx_seq_one_letter_code
_entity_poly.pdbx_strand_id
1 'polypeptide(L)'
;MMGDATGMSDAELAACVATLQKLHGEDAHQLFQSSPRFKPLRTALVPLLTDLRAKFFQGNSATSDTSRQERKRARKVERARKKALDQQYVNNTKLRAERLARLAALQQQNPLLANVPDGVAADEPMLLKEDGEKEKTEETETEEKETEKLHFHRACYTCKVKFRKLHHFYDRMCPSCAELNYKKRLQNADLRGHIAVVTGARVKIGYEITLKLLRSGAMVVATTRFPKDAAFRYAKEKDFEAWKDRLQIYGMDFRDLGVIDKFMDHVEETFGSLDILINNATQTIRRPVHYYKHLIECEVAPVPDDMAQVNQILRGNANLLGSAPAAASVGSDNVSMNGADIVSTNGGSSTAIAAAAAPAPASVHLSQMPLVAEDQHSEETAALFPKDQVDNNQQQVDLRTSNSWVQKINQIETMELVEVFAINTMAPFILNKRAIPLLEKSKNPRRFIINVSAMEGKFYRKKTPNHPHTNMAKAAANMMTRTCAGDLAPKGIYMNSVDTGWINDENPRDVAVRIADTHNFQTPLDEIDAAARVLDPIFALYQEGHTDEPLFGQFLKDYTVSEW
;
A
#
# COMPACT_ATOMS: atom_id res chain seq x y z
N MET A 1 52.97 -16.01 29.60
CA MET A 1 53.61 -17.24 30.09
C MET A 1 52.90 -17.66 31.36
N MET A 2 51.97 -18.61 31.28
CA MET A 2 51.53 -19.36 32.47
C MET A 2 52.45 -20.57 32.54
N GLY A 3 53.36 -20.59 33.52
CA GLY A 3 54.16 -21.78 33.82
C GLY A 3 53.24 -22.92 34.23
N ASP A 4 53.63 -24.13 33.84
CA ASP A 4 52.92 -25.39 34.08
C ASP A 4 52.65 -25.59 35.58
N ALA A 5 51.45 -25.18 36.01
CA ALA A 5 51.05 -25.16 37.40
C ALA A 5 50.74 -26.57 37.97
N THR A 6 50.93 -27.63 37.17
CA THR A 6 50.51 -29.00 37.52
C THR A 6 51.67 -29.95 37.79
N GLY A 7 52.87 -29.66 37.29
CA GLY A 7 54.06 -30.52 37.47
C GLY A 7 53.97 -31.89 36.79
N MET A 8 53.06 -32.07 35.82
CA MET A 8 52.88 -33.33 35.07
C MET A 8 53.58 -33.26 33.71
N SER A 9 54.36 -34.28 33.35
CA SER A 9 54.95 -34.37 32.02
C SER A 9 53.97 -34.88 30.96
N ASP A 10 54.19 -34.51 29.70
CA ASP A 10 53.39 -34.98 28.56
C ASP A 10 53.37 -36.51 28.44
N ALA A 11 54.48 -37.17 28.80
CA ALA A 11 54.59 -38.63 28.79
C ALA A 11 53.69 -39.29 29.84
N GLU A 12 53.62 -38.70 31.04
CA GLU A 12 52.74 -39.17 32.11
C GLU A 12 51.27 -38.97 31.75
N LEU A 13 50.93 -37.84 31.14
CA LEU A 13 49.57 -37.57 30.66
C LEU A 13 49.14 -38.55 29.56
N ALA A 14 50.01 -38.82 28.58
CA ALA A 14 49.75 -39.77 27.50
C ALA A 14 49.55 -41.20 28.04
N ALA A 15 50.36 -41.62 29.02
CA ALA A 15 50.22 -42.93 29.67
C ALA A 15 48.90 -43.04 30.46
N CYS A 16 48.48 -41.97 31.14
CA CYS A 16 47.20 -41.90 31.84
C CYS A 16 46.02 -42.06 30.86
N VAL A 17 46.03 -41.32 29.74
CA VAL A 17 44.99 -41.40 28.71
C VAL A 17 44.91 -42.81 28.12
N ALA A 18 46.04 -43.41 27.73
CA ALA A 18 46.09 -44.76 27.18
C ALA A 18 45.57 -45.81 28.18
N THR A 19 45.82 -45.61 29.48
CA THR A 19 45.31 -46.49 30.54
C THR A 19 43.81 -46.37 30.69
N LEU A 20 43.26 -45.14 30.70
CA LEU A 20 41.82 -44.91 30.78
C LEU A 20 41.06 -45.46 29.56
N GLN A 21 41.63 -45.35 28.35
CA GLN A 21 41.03 -45.89 27.12
C GLN A 21 40.89 -47.42 27.16
N LYS A 22 41.84 -48.13 27.76
CA LYS A 22 41.76 -49.60 27.94
C LYS A 22 40.61 -50.03 28.85
N LEU A 23 40.04 -49.12 29.63
CA LEU A 23 38.94 -49.37 30.57
C LEU A 23 37.55 -49.02 29.99
N HIS A 24 37.45 -48.65 28.71
CA HIS A 24 36.17 -48.27 28.08
C HIS A 24 35.25 -49.44 27.67
N GLY A 25 35.77 -50.68 27.51
CA GLY A 25 34.94 -51.84 27.12
C GLY A 25 34.08 -52.38 28.27
N GLU A 26 32.93 -53.00 27.98
CA GLU A 26 31.97 -53.48 28.99
C GLU A 26 32.61 -54.43 30.03
N ASP A 27 33.38 -55.43 29.58
CA ASP A 27 34.06 -56.38 30.48
C ASP A 27 35.14 -55.70 31.34
N ALA A 28 35.92 -54.80 30.74
CA ALA A 28 36.95 -54.03 31.41
C ALA A 28 36.36 -53.05 32.44
N HIS A 29 35.17 -52.52 32.16
CA HIS A 29 34.41 -51.65 33.05
C HIS A 29 33.96 -52.41 34.31
N GLN A 30 33.46 -53.64 34.14
CA GLN A 30 33.03 -54.47 35.26
C GLN A 30 34.22 -54.90 36.15
N LEU A 31 35.36 -55.24 35.53
CA LEU A 31 36.62 -55.51 36.22
C LEU A 31 37.16 -54.27 36.97
N PHE A 32 37.04 -53.09 36.38
CA PHE A 32 37.42 -51.82 37.00
C PHE A 32 36.58 -51.52 38.25
N GLN A 33 35.28 -51.83 38.23
CA GLN A 33 34.38 -51.62 39.37
C GLN A 33 34.56 -52.66 40.49
N SER A 34 34.84 -53.91 40.16
CA SER A 34 34.84 -55.01 41.13
C SER A 34 36.22 -55.31 41.71
N SER A 35 37.31 -55.09 40.96
CA SER A 35 38.64 -55.47 41.39
C SER A 35 39.24 -54.51 42.44
N PRO A 36 39.82 -55.03 43.54
CA PRO A 36 40.54 -54.23 44.53
C PRO A 36 41.76 -53.50 43.96
N ARG A 37 42.38 -54.04 42.90
CA ARG A 37 43.58 -53.47 42.25
C ARG A 37 43.33 -52.06 41.72
N PHE A 38 42.10 -51.75 41.28
CA PHE A 38 41.74 -50.44 40.74
C PHE A 38 41.18 -49.48 41.79
N LYS A 39 41.13 -49.87 43.08
CA LYS A 39 40.64 -49.00 44.16
C LYS A 39 41.42 -47.68 44.25
N PRO A 40 42.77 -47.64 44.19
CA PRO A 40 43.52 -46.38 44.25
C PRO A 40 43.17 -45.44 43.08
N LEU A 41 43.06 -45.98 41.86
CA LEU A 41 42.70 -45.20 40.67
C LEU A 41 41.28 -44.65 40.76
N ARG A 42 40.30 -45.44 41.23
CA ARG A 42 38.94 -44.97 41.47
C ARG A 42 38.89 -43.83 42.48
N THR A 43 39.58 -43.96 43.62
CA THR A 43 39.64 -42.89 44.63
C THR A 43 40.27 -41.61 44.07
N ALA A 44 41.34 -41.72 43.28
CA ALA A 44 41.98 -40.57 42.64
C ALA A 44 41.09 -39.89 41.60
N LEU A 45 40.22 -40.64 40.92
CA LEU A 45 39.29 -40.10 39.93
C LEU A 45 38.03 -39.47 40.54
N VAL A 46 37.65 -39.77 41.80
CA VAL A 46 36.40 -39.25 42.40
C VAL A 46 36.32 -37.71 42.40
N PRO A 47 37.36 -36.96 42.84
CA PRO A 47 37.34 -35.50 42.78
C PRO A 47 37.24 -34.98 41.35
N LEU A 48 38.01 -35.58 40.43
CA LEU A 48 38.01 -35.22 39.00
C LEU A 48 36.67 -35.50 38.34
N LEU A 49 36.02 -36.62 38.64
CA LEU A 49 34.68 -36.96 38.13
C LEU A 49 33.61 -36.02 38.69
N THR A 50 33.78 -35.54 39.93
CA THR A 50 32.89 -34.55 40.54
C THR A 50 33.01 -33.21 39.81
N ASP A 51 34.23 -32.75 39.55
CA ASP A 51 34.49 -31.52 38.79
C ASP A 51 34.10 -31.64 37.31
N LEU A 52 34.38 -32.77 36.67
CA LEU A 52 33.99 -33.03 35.28
C LEU A 52 32.47 -33.13 35.15
N ARG A 53 31.76 -33.77 36.09
CA ARG A 53 30.28 -33.76 36.12
C ARG A 53 29.73 -32.35 36.30
N ALA A 54 30.32 -31.56 37.19
CA ALA A 54 29.96 -30.16 37.36
C ALA A 54 30.16 -29.35 36.06
N LYS A 55 31.25 -29.60 35.31
CA LYS A 55 31.54 -28.93 34.03
C LYS A 55 30.68 -29.41 32.86
N PHE A 56 30.47 -30.72 32.69
CA PHE A 56 29.72 -31.29 31.56
C PHE A 56 28.20 -31.12 31.68
N PHE A 57 27.65 -31.16 32.90
CA PHE A 57 26.20 -31.10 33.12
C PHE A 57 25.75 -29.86 33.94
N GLN A 58 26.65 -28.90 34.17
CA GLN A 58 26.40 -27.72 35.01
C GLN A 58 25.86 -28.11 36.41
N GLY A 59 26.34 -29.23 36.96
CA GLY A 59 25.89 -29.78 38.26
C GLY A 59 24.66 -30.69 38.22
N ASN A 60 24.12 -31.03 37.04
CA ASN A 60 22.96 -31.93 36.90
C ASN A 60 23.35 -33.38 36.57
N SER A 61 22.42 -34.34 36.69
CA SER A 61 22.61 -35.71 36.20
C SER A 61 22.36 -35.81 34.68
N ALA A 62 22.95 -36.80 34.01
CA ALA A 62 22.67 -37.07 32.58
C ALA A 62 21.17 -37.32 32.31
N THR A 63 20.46 -37.96 33.23
CA THR A 63 19.01 -38.19 33.15
C THR A 63 18.20 -36.89 33.28
N SER A 64 18.62 -35.98 34.18
CA SER A 64 17.93 -34.69 34.38
C SER A 64 18.20 -33.71 33.24
N ASP A 65 19.39 -33.71 32.63
CA ASP A 65 19.64 -32.92 31.42
C ASP A 65 18.87 -33.47 30.21
N THR A 66 18.80 -34.79 30.03
CA THR A 66 17.96 -35.42 28.98
C THR A 66 16.49 -35.05 29.15
N SER A 67 15.95 -35.16 30.38
CA SER A 67 14.57 -34.75 30.68
C SER A 67 14.35 -33.23 30.46
N ARG A 68 15.33 -32.39 30.80
CA ARG A 68 15.29 -30.94 30.51
C ARG A 68 15.28 -30.68 29.00
N GLN A 69 16.09 -31.39 28.22
CA GLN A 69 16.13 -31.28 26.77
C GLN A 69 14.80 -31.76 26.15
N GLU A 70 14.22 -32.86 26.63
CA GLU A 70 12.90 -33.35 26.22
C GLU A 70 11.80 -32.33 26.53
N ARG A 71 11.77 -31.77 27.75
CA ARG A 71 10.83 -30.69 28.12
C ARG A 71 11.01 -29.46 27.23
N LYS A 72 12.24 -29.08 26.87
CA LYS A 72 12.52 -28.00 25.92
C LYS A 72 12.00 -28.32 24.52
N ARG A 73 12.22 -29.55 24.03
CA ARG A 73 11.70 -30.03 22.73
C ARG A 73 10.18 -30.04 22.71
N ALA A 74 9.52 -30.61 23.73
CA ALA A 74 8.07 -30.62 23.87
C ALA A 74 7.48 -29.20 23.89
N ARG A 75 8.08 -28.27 24.66
CA ARG A 75 7.67 -26.86 24.66
C ARG A 75 7.85 -26.19 23.29
N LYS A 76 8.89 -26.55 22.53
CA LYS A 76 9.12 -26.03 21.17
C LYS A 76 8.06 -26.54 20.20
N VAL A 77 7.73 -27.82 20.25
CA VAL A 77 6.68 -28.45 19.44
C VAL A 77 5.32 -27.83 19.75
N GLU A 78 4.96 -27.72 21.03
CA GLU A 78 3.70 -27.12 21.44
C GLU A 78 3.60 -25.64 21.05
N ARG A 79 4.69 -24.88 21.19
CA ARG A 79 4.75 -23.50 20.72
C ARG A 79 4.58 -23.39 19.21
N ALA A 80 5.14 -24.30 18.43
CA ALA A 80 4.98 -24.34 16.98
C ALA A 80 3.54 -24.67 16.58
N ARG A 81 2.92 -25.66 17.24
CA ARG A 81 1.50 -26.00 17.07
C ARG A 81 0.59 -24.79 17.33
N LYS A 82 0.77 -24.11 18.46
CA LYS A 82 0.01 -22.89 18.80
C LYS A 82 0.19 -21.78 17.77
N LYS A 83 1.41 -21.60 17.24
CA LYS A 83 1.66 -20.61 16.17
C LYS A 83 0.94 -20.97 14.87
N ALA A 84 0.90 -22.25 14.51
CA ALA A 84 0.19 -22.72 13.32
C ALA A 84 -1.33 -22.55 13.45
N LEU A 85 -1.89 -22.77 14.65
CA LEU A 85 -3.30 -22.48 14.92
C LEU A 85 -3.61 -20.98 14.81
N ASP A 86 -2.80 -20.13 15.47
CA ASP A 86 -2.94 -18.68 15.36
C ASP A 86 -2.87 -18.21 13.90
N GLN A 87 -1.97 -18.79 13.12
CA GLN A 87 -1.80 -18.53 11.71
C GLN A 87 -3.07 -18.87 10.90
N GLN A 88 -3.70 -20.01 11.18
CA GLN A 88 -4.96 -20.41 10.55
C GLN A 88 -6.09 -19.44 10.91
N TYR A 89 -6.22 -19.06 12.19
CA TYR A 89 -7.24 -18.08 12.61
C TYR A 89 -7.07 -16.71 11.94
N VAL A 90 -5.82 -16.25 11.82
CA VAL A 90 -5.50 -15.00 11.11
C VAL A 90 -5.89 -15.11 9.64
N ASN A 91 -5.53 -16.20 8.97
CA ASN A 91 -5.85 -16.42 7.55
C ASN A 91 -7.36 -16.48 7.27
N ASN A 92 -8.17 -16.82 8.27
CA ASN A 92 -9.62 -16.93 8.14
C ASN A 92 -10.37 -15.59 8.30
N THR A 93 -9.71 -14.49 8.67
CA THR A 93 -10.37 -13.16 8.65
C THR A 93 -10.71 -12.76 7.22
N LYS A 94 -11.89 -12.15 7.00
CA LYS A 94 -12.45 -11.93 5.67
C LYS A 94 -11.49 -11.25 4.69
N LEU A 95 -10.93 -10.09 5.06
CA LEU A 95 -10.01 -9.34 4.21
C LEU A 95 -8.77 -10.16 3.80
N ARG A 96 -8.20 -10.90 4.75
CA ARG A 96 -7.02 -11.73 4.50
C ARG A 96 -7.36 -12.95 3.63
N ALA A 97 -8.47 -13.62 3.92
CA ALA A 97 -8.91 -14.81 3.20
C ALA A 97 -9.14 -14.50 1.71
N GLU A 98 -9.83 -13.39 1.40
CA GLU A 98 -10.11 -12.96 0.03
C GLU A 98 -8.82 -12.67 -0.75
N ARG A 99 -7.86 -11.98 -0.12
CA ARG A 99 -6.56 -11.70 -0.73
C ARG A 99 -5.74 -12.96 -0.98
N LEU A 100 -5.75 -13.92 -0.05
CA LEU A 100 -5.07 -15.20 -0.22
C LEU A 100 -5.73 -16.02 -1.34
N ALA A 101 -7.06 -16.00 -1.45
CA ALA A 101 -7.79 -16.67 -2.52
C ALA A 101 -7.45 -16.08 -3.89
N ARG A 102 -7.40 -14.75 -4.02
CA ARG A 102 -7.01 -14.08 -5.27
C ARG A 102 -5.54 -14.36 -5.63
N LEU A 103 -4.63 -14.31 -4.65
CA LEU A 103 -3.23 -14.68 -4.87
C LEU A 103 -3.11 -16.14 -5.35
N ALA A 104 -3.84 -17.07 -4.76
CA ALA A 104 -3.84 -18.47 -5.18
C ALA A 104 -4.35 -18.64 -6.63
N ALA A 105 -5.39 -17.91 -7.02
CA ALA A 105 -5.90 -17.92 -8.39
C ALA A 105 -4.86 -17.36 -9.39
N LEU A 106 -4.17 -16.28 -9.05
CA LEU A 106 -3.08 -15.72 -9.87
C LEU A 106 -1.89 -16.68 -9.98
N GLN A 107 -1.52 -17.36 -8.88
CA GLN A 107 -0.44 -18.35 -8.88
C GLN A 107 -0.76 -19.59 -9.73
N GLN A 108 -2.04 -19.97 -9.84
CA GLN A 108 -2.45 -21.04 -10.76
C GLN A 108 -2.27 -20.63 -12.24
N GLN A 109 -2.51 -19.37 -12.57
CA GLN A 109 -2.32 -18.83 -13.93
C GLN A 109 -0.83 -18.66 -14.25
N ASN A 110 -0.05 -18.13 -13.30
CA ASN A 110 1.40 -17.99 -13.46
C ASN A 110 2.15 -18.12 -12.12
N PRO A 111 2.70 -19.30 -11.81
CA PRO A 111 3.40 -19.56 -10.55
C PRO A 111 4.66 -18.69 -10.35
N LEU A 112 5.27 -18.22 -11.44
CA LEU A 112 6.54 -17.50 -11.40
C LEU A 112 6.39 -16.02 -11.07
N LEU A 113 5.20 -15.43 -11.21
CA LEU A 113 5.04 -13.97 -11.29
C LEU A 113 4.04 -13.38 -10.28
N ALA A 114 3.14 -14.19 -9.70
CA ALA A 114 2.17 -13.75 -8.70
C ALA A 114 2.68 -13.84 -7.26
N ASN A 115 3.37 -12.81 -6.73
CA ASN A 115 3.86 -12.87 -5.34
C ASN A 115 3.74 -11.57 -4.51
N VAL A 116 2.64 -10.81 -4.56
CA VAL A 116 2.39 -9.83 -3.48
C VAL A 116 0.95 -9.99 -3.00
N PRO A 117 0.71 -10.42 -1.73
CA PRO A 117 -0.63 -10.65 -1.20
C PRO A 117 -1.46 -9.37 -0.98
N ASP A 118 -0.90 -8.18 -1.19
CA ASP A 118 -1.52 -6.93 -0.78
C ASP A 118 -2.38 -6.35 -1.89
N GLY A 119 -3.71 -6.51 -1.81
CA GLY A 119 -4.66 -5.96 -2.79
C GLY A 119 -6.13 -5.96 -2.39
N VAL A 120 -6.96 -5.21 -3.13
CA VAL A 120 -8.40 -4.94 -2.86
C VAL A 120 -9.20 -6.20 -2.53
N ALA A 121 -10.07 -6.16 -1.52
CA ALA A 121 -11.19 -7.10 -1.41
C ALA A 121 -12.26 -6.73 -2.46
N ALA A 122 -12.44 -7.53 -3.49
CA ALA A 122 -13.60 -7.41 -4.38
C ALA A 122 -14.03 -8.82 -4.78
N ASP A 123 -15.07 -9.33 -4.11
CA ASP A 123 -16.40 -9.47 -4.71
C ASP A 123 -17.49 -9.31 -3.63
N GLU A 124 -18.62 -8.72 -4.05
CA GLU A 124 -19.82 -8.29 -3.32
C GLU A 124 -19.77 -6.99 -2.48
N PRO A 125 -20.34 -5.87 -2.99
CA PRO A 125 -20.98 -4.92 -2.10
C PRO A 125 -22.18 -5.62 -1.45
N MET A 126 -22.20 -5.72 -0.12
CA MET A 126 -23.42 -6.03 0.62
C MET A 126 -24.44 -4.91 0.34
N LEU A 127 -25.32 -5.14 -0.63
CA LEU A 127 -26.67 -4.60 -0.56
C LEU A 127 -27.29 -5.25 0.68
N LEU A 128 -27.37 -4.48 1.76
CA LEU A 128 -28.22 -4.81 2.89
C LEU A 128 -29.65 -4.91 2.32
N LYS A 129 -30.13 -6.14 2.09
CA LYS A 129 -31.56 -6.38 2.03
C LYS A 129 -32.08 -6.23 3.44
N GLU A 130 -32.76 -5.12 3.70
CA GLU A 130 -33.82 -5.13 4.71
C GLU A 130 -34.85 -6.14 4.23
N ASP A 131 -35.03 -7.23 4.97
CA ASP A 131 -36.34 -7.82 5.27
C ASP A 131 -36.13 -9.03 6.19
N GLY A 132 -36.83 -9.01 7.32
CA GLY A 132 -36.78 -10.06 8.31
C GLY A 132 -37.63 -11.27 7.91
N GLU A 133 -37.20 -12.44 8.36
CA GLU A 133 -38.10 -13.46 8.89
C GLU A 133 -37.28 -14.46 9.72
N LYS A 134 -37.79 -14.73 10.93
CA LYS A 134 -37.23 -15.67 11.89
C LYS A 134 -37.66 -17.07 11.50
N GLU A 135 -36.72 -18.00 11.33
CA GLU A 135 -37.01 -19.42 11.55
C GLU A 135 -36.07 -20.01 12.60
N LYS A 136 -36.71 -20.56 13.63
CA LYS A 136 -36.11 -21.31 14.73
C LYS A 136 -35.77 -22.70 14.24
N THR A 137 -34.60 -23.21 14.59
CA THR A 137 -34.41 -24.64 14.85
C THR A 137 -33.51 -24.85 16.05
N GLU A 138 -33.84 -25.94 16.74
CA GLU A 138 -33.64 -26.22 18.16
C GLU A 138 -32.21 -26.41 18.64
N GLU A 139 -32.08 -26.13 19.94
CA GLU A 139 -30.90 -26.20 20.78
C GLU A 139 -30.42 -27.65 20.97
N THR A 140 -29.11 -27.85 20.84
CA THR A 140 -28.39 -28.83 21.66
C THR A 140 -27.21 -28.10 22.28
N GLU A 141 -27.28 -27.95 23.60
CA GLU A 141 -26.27 -27.28 24.41
C GLU A 141 -25.02 -28.14 24.61
N THR A 142 -23.94 -27.43 24.98
CA THR A 142 -22.72 -27.89 25.65
C THR A 142 -21.52 -28.27 24.76
N GLU A 143 -20.86 -27.24 24.23
CA GLU A 143 -19.41 -27.07 24.34
C GLU A 143 -19.09 -25.57 24.17
N GLU A 144 -18.86 -24.86 25.27
CA GLU A 144 -18.36 -23.49 25.24
C GLU A 144 -16.96 -23.48 24.61
N LYS A 145 -16.92 -23.12 23.33
CA LYS A 145 -15.72 -22.96 22.51
C LYS A 145 -14.69 -22.04 23.18
N GLU A 146 -13.61 -22.62 23.70
CA GLU A 146 -12.34 -21.92 24.00
C GLU A 146 -11.67 -21.26 22.75
N THR A 147 -12.35 -21.20 21.60
CA THR A 147 -11.76 -20.95 20.28
C THR A 147 -11.72 -19.48 19.82
N GLU A 148 -12.06 -18.49 20.65
CA GLU A 148 -12.16 -17.09 20.19
C GLU A 148 -10.87 -16.23 20.32
N LYS A 149 -9.79 -16.77 20.89
CA LYS A 149 -8.58 -15.98 21.18
C LYS A 149 -7.32 -16.67 20.65
N LEU A 150 -6.47 -15.89 19.99
CA LEU A 150 -5.12 -16.28 19.63
C LEU A 150 -4.32 -16.74 20.86
N HIS A 151 -3.40 -17.68 20.68
CA HIS A 151 -2.44 -18.14 21.68
C HIS A 151 -1.35 -17.10 21.99
N PHE A 152 -0.99 -16.26 21.02
CA PHE A 152 -0.02 -15.18 21.18
C PHE A 152 -0.65 -13.79 20.98
N HIS A 153 -0.13 -12.79 21.68
CA HIS A 153 -0.58 -11.41 21.53
C HIS A 153 -0.09 -10.83 20.20
N ARG A 154 -0.94 -10.04 19.55
CA ARG A 154 -0.58 -9.17 18.43
C ARG A 154 -0.71 -7.70 18.85
N ALA A 155 0.03 -6.81 18.20
CA ALA A 155 -0.09 -5.37 18.43
C ALA A 155 -1.04 -4.75 17.41
N CYS A 156 -1.99 -3.94 17.85
CA CYS A 156 -2.94 -3.25 16.99
C CYS A 156 -2.23 -2.31 16.02
N TYR A 157 -2.63 -2.31 14.74
CA TYR A 157 -2.08 -1.42 13.73
C TYR A 157 -2.30 0.07 14.06
N THR A 158 -3.47 0.42 14.58
CA THR A 158 -3.83 1.81 14.93
C THR A 158 -3.26 2.20 16.29
N CYS A 159 -3.82 1.67 17.39
CA CYS A 159 -3.51 2.13 18.76
C CYS A 159 -2.31 1.43 19.43
N LYS A 160 -1.69 0.44 18.76
CA LYS A 160 -0.55 -0.35 19.27
C LYS A 160 -0.80 -1.23 20.51
N VAL A 161 -2.01 -1.21 21.08
CA VAL A 161 -2.41 -2.08 22.19
C VAL A 161 -2.29 -3.57 21.81
N LYS A 162 -1.86 -4.39 22.77
CA LYS A 162 -1.77 -5.85 22.60
C LYS A 162 -3.15 -6.49 22.70
N PHE A 163 -3.48 -7.37 21.77
CA PHE A 163 -4.78 -8.05 21.72
C PHE A 163 -4.63 -9.51 21.28
N ARG A 164 -5.67 -10.31 21.55
CA ARG A 164 -5.76 -11.74 21.19
C ARG A 164 -7.07 -12.13 20.52
N LYS A 165 -8.15 -11.38 20.74
CA LYS A 165 -9.44 -11.56 20.06
C LYS A 165 -9.40 -10.86 18.72
N LEU A 166 -9.56 -11.60 17.64
CA LEU A 166 -9.62 -11.04 16.28
C LEU A 166 -11.01 -10.48 15.99
N HIS A 167 -11.07 -9.49 15.11
CA HIS A 167 -12.30 -9.08 14.45
C HIS A 167 -12.57 -10.01 13.26
N HIS A 168 -13.82 -10.20 12.88
CA HIS A 168 -14.17 -11.09 11.75
C HIS A 168 -13.53 -10.63 10.43
N PHE A 169 -13.38 -9.32 10.25
CA PHE A 169 -12.85 -8.72 9.02
C PHE A 169 -11.34 -8.43 9.06
N TYR A 170 -10.81 -7.89 10.16
CA TYR A 170 -9.43 -7.40 10.25
C TYR A 170 -8.59 -8.27 11.20
N ASP A 171 -7.41 -8.72 10.76
CA ASP A 171 -6.49 -9.50 11.60
C ASP A 171 -5.46 -8.63 12.36
N ARG A 172 -5.23 -7.39 11.90
CA ARG A 172 -4.17 -6.50 12.40
C ARG A 172 -4.65 -5.43 13.39
N MET A 173 -5.93 -5.42 13.78
CA MET A 173 -6.49 -4.42 14.68
C MET A 173 -7.15 -5.05 15.90
N CYS A 174 -7.05 -4.38 17.06
CA CYS A 174 -7.83 -4.78 18.22
C CYS A 174 -9.33 -4.57 17.95
N PRO A 175 -10.23 -5.28 18.67
CA PRO A 175 -11.66 -5.24 18.38
C PRO A 175 -12.27 -3.84 18.26
N SER A 176 -11.91 -2.91 19.15
CA SER A 176 -12.41 -1.53 19.11
C SER A 176 -11.97 -0.73 17.87
N CYS A 177 -10.68 -0.79 17.52
CA CYS A 177 -10.18 -0.13 16.31
C CYS A 177 -10.73 -0.79 15.05
N ALA A 178 -10.86 -2.12 15.05
CA ALA A 178 -11.43 -2.87 13.94
C ALA A 178 -12.89 -2.49 13.69
N GLU A 179 -13.70 -2.39 14.74
CA GLU A 179 -15.11 -1.99 14.68
C GLU A 179 -15.25 -0.56 14.11
N LEU A 180 -14.46 0.38 14.62
CA LEU A 180 -14.44 1.76 14.09
C LEU A 180 -14.09 1.77 12.60
N ASN A 181 -13.03 1.05 12.21
CA ASN A 181 -12.60 0.99 10.81
C ASN A 181 -13.67 0.36 9.92
N TYR A 182 -14.32 -0.70 10.38
CA TYR A 182 -15.38 -1.37 9.65
C TYR A 182 -16.59 -0.45 9.46
N LYS A 183 -17.02 0.25 10.51
CA LYS A 183 -18.09 1.26 10.43
C LYS A 183 -17.72 2.39 9.46
N LYS A 184 -16.51 2.93 9.54
CA LYS A 184 -16.03 4.01 8.67
C LYS A 184 -15.89 3.56 7.21
N ARG A 185 -15.46 2.32 6.97
CA ARG A 185 -15.42 1.70 5.63
C ARG A 185 -16.79 1.76 4.93
N LEU A 186 -17.86 1.55 5.69
CA LEU A 186 -19.24 1.54 5.19
C LEU A 186 -19.92 2.91 5.23
N GLN A 187 -19.23 3.93 5.73
CA GLN A 187 -19.78 5.27 5.84
C GLN A 187 -20.10 5.88 4.47
N ASN A 188 -21.22 6.59 4.41
CA ASN A 188 -21.72 7.33 3.25
C ASN A 188 -22.15 8.75 3.68
N ALA A 189 -22.58 9.57 2.71
CA ALA A 189 -23.17 10.89 2.96
C ALA A 189 -24.15 11.22 1.83
N ASP A 190 -25.13 12.09 2.08
CA ASP A 190 -25.91 12.68 0.99
C ASP A 190 -25.18 13.90 0.44
N LEU A 191 -24.59 13.73 -0.74
CA LEU A 191 -23.85 14.76 -1.47
C LEU A 191 -24.54 15.13 -2.79
N ARG A 192 -25.86 14.90 -2.90
CA ARG A 192 -26.61 15.42 -4.05
C ARG A 192 -26.40 16.93 -4.20
N GLY A 193 -26.22 17.37 -5.44
CA GLY A 193 -25.92 18.77 -5.75
C GLY A 193 -24.49 19.23 -5.44
N HIS A 194 -23.62 18.35 -4.95
CA HIS A 194 -22.19 18.64 -4.82
C HIS A 194 -21.44 18.26 -6.10
N ILE A 195 -20.43 19.05 -6.44
CA ILE A 195 -19.50 18.83 -7.54
C ILE A 195 -18.11 18.59 -6.93
N ALA A 196 -17.51 17.45 -7.26
CA ALA A 196 -16.22 17.02 -6.73
C ALA A 196 -15.20 16.82 -7.85
N VAL A 197 -13.98 17.30 -7.66
CA VAL A 197 -12.82 16.96 -8.51
C VAL A 197 -11.97 15.93 -7.76
N VAL A 198 -11.64 14.81 -8.42
CA VAL A 198 -10.78 13.75 -7.86
C VAL A 198 -9.63 13.47 -8.80
N THR A 199 -8.39 13.66 -8.32
CA THR A 199 -7.20 13.38 -9.13
C THR A 199 -6.67 11.96 -8.94
N GLY A 200 -6.15 11.36 -10.01
CA GLY A 200 -5.62 9.99 -9.95
C GLY A 200 -6.71 8.93 -9.79
N ALA A 201 -7.83 9.10 -10.49
CA ALA A 201 -9.06 8.34 -10.29
C ALA A 201 -9.15 7.01 -11.09
N ARG A 202 -8.07 6.56 -11.74
CA ARG A 202 -8.10 5.35 -12.60
C ARG A 202 -8.18 4.06 -11.81
N VAL A 203 -7.42 3.97 -10.72
CA VAL A 203 -7.17 2.74 -9.97
C VAL A 203 -6.97 3.04 -8.49
N LYS A 204 -7.03 1.98 -7.67
CA LYS A 204 -6.75 2.02 -6.24
C LYS A 204 -7.57 3.08 -5.48
N ILE A 205 -6.93 3.87 -4.63
CA ILE A 205 -7.58 4.81 -3.71
C ILE A 205 -8.46 5.83 -4.45
N GLY A 206 -7.95 6.42 -5.54
CA GLY A 206 -8.71 7.41 -6.30
C GLY A 206 -9.96 6.84 -6.96
N TYR A 207 -9.89 5.57 -7.39
CA TYR A 207 -11.05 4.85 -7.93
C TYR A 207 -12.14 4.68 -6.87
N GLU A 208 -11.77 4.21 -5.68
CA GLU A 208 -12.70 4.02 -4.56
C GLU A 208 -13.27 5.32 -4.00
N ILE A 209 -12.47 6.40 -3.97
CA ILE A 209 -12.95 7.75 -3.62
C ILE A 209 -14.04 8.19 -4.59
N THR A 210 -13.79 8.07 -5.90
CA THR A 210 -14.76 8.45 -6.92
C THR A 210 -16.04 7.63 -6.82
N LEU A 211 -15.95 6.31 -6.63
CA LEU A 211 -17.14 5.47 -6.43
C LEU A 211 -17.93 5.87 -5.20
N LYS A 212 -17.27 6.13 -4.06
CA LYS A 212 -17.95 6.58 -2.84
C LYS A 212 -18.66 7.92 -3.04
N LEU A 213 -18.03 8.89 -3.70
CA LEU A 213 -18.67 10.18 -4.01
C LEU A 213 -19.86 10.03 -4.97
N LEU A 214 -19.73 9.21 -6.01
CA LEU A 214 -20.80 8.91 -6.95
C LEU A 214 -21.99 8.21 -6.26
N ARG A 215 -21.72 7.22 -5.41
CA ARG A 215 -22.73 6.50 -4.62
C ARG A 215 -23.39 7.40 -3.56
N SER A 216 -22.69 8.44 -3.11
CA SER A 216 -23.23 9.51 -2.27
C SER A 216 -24.03 10.58 -3.04
N GLY A 217 -24.16 10.50 -4.37
CA GLY A 217 -24.98 11.41 -5.16
C GLY A 217 -24.27 12.63 -5.76
N ALA A 218 -22.96 12.78 -5.56
CA ALA A 218 -22.18 13.91 -6.11
C ALA A 218 -21.94 13.79 -7.62
N MET A 219 -21.81 14.91 -8.32
CA MET A 219 -21.15 14.98 -9.63
C MET A 219 -19.64 14.85 -9.42
N VAL A 220 -18.97 13.96 -10.16
CA VAL A 220 -17.53 13.73 -10.04
C VAL A 220 -16.81 14.00 -11.36
N VAL A 221 -15.86 14.91 -11.30
CA VAL A 221 -14.88 15.25 -12.33
C VAL A 221 -13.58 14.51 -11.98
N ALA A 222 -13.34 13.39 -12.64
CA ALA A 222 -12.21 12.50 -12.39
C ALA A 222 -11.06 12.79 -13.35
N THR A 223 -9.81 12.79 -12.85
CA THR A 223 -8.62 12.99 -13.69
C THR A 223 -7.65 11.81 -13.61
N THR A 224 -7.01 11.48 -14.73
CA THR A 224 -6.07 10.36 -14.88
C THR A 224 -5.23 10.52 -16.13
N ARG A 225 -4.04 9.92 -16.20
CA ARG A 225 -3.25 9.85 -17.46
C ARG A 225 -3.92 9.00 -18.55
N PHE A 226 -4.69 7.99 -18.14
CA PHE A 226 -5.32 7.01 -19.03
C PHE A 226 -6.85 7.06 -18.84
N PRO A 227 -7.54 8.01 -19.50
CA PRO A 227 -8.97 8.25 -19.31
C PRO A 227 -9.86 7.14 -19.84
N LYS A 228 -9.51 6.49 -20.96
CA LYS A 228 -10.34 5.45 -21.54
C LYS A 228 -10.26 4.14 -20.75
N ASP A 229 -9.07 3.76 -20.27
CA ASP A 229 -8.92 2.63 -19.33
C ASP A 229 -9.72 2.87 -18.04
N ALA A 230 -9.68 4.10 -17.49
CA ALA A 230 -10.52 4.44 -16.33
C ALA A 230 -12.01 4.29 -16.66
N ALA A 231 -12.46 4.81 -17.80
CA ALA A 231 -13.85 4.76 -18.21
C ALA A 231 -14.37 3.33 -18.36
N PHE A 232 -13.56 2.42 -18.94
CA PHE A 232 -13.91 1.00 -19.02
C PHE A 232 -13.98 0.33 -17.65
N ARG A 233 -13.15 0.72 -16.67
CA ARG A 233 -13.23 0.19 -15.30
C ARG A 233 -14.55 0.59 -14.64
N TYR A 234 -14.89 1.88 -14.69
CA TYR A 234 -16.15 2.38 -14.14
C TYR A 234 -17.38 1.76 -14.81
N ALA A 235 -17.36 1.58 -16.13
CA ALA A 235 -18.45 0.96 -16.87
C ALA A 235 -18.72 -0.51 -16.50
N LYS A 236 -17.78 -1.18 -15.80
CA LYS A 236 -17.93 -2.55 -15.30
C LYS A 236 -18.55 -2.62 -13.90
N GLU A 237 -18.72 -1.49 -13.21
CA GLU A 237 -19.36 -1.46 -11.91
C GLU A 237 -20.84 -1.83 -12.03
N LYS A 238 -21.33 -2.67 -11.11
CA LYS A 238 -22.70 -3.21 -11.14
C LYS A 238 -23.77 -2.11 -11.10
N ASP A 239 -23.45 -0.99 -10.46
CA ASP A 239 -24.31 0.16 -10.26
C ASP A 239 -23.99 1.33 -11.21
N PHE A 240 -23.17 1.12 -12.25
CA PHE A 240 -22.76 2.15 -13.22
C PHE A 240 -23.95 2.96 -13.76
N GLU A 241 -25.03 2.28 -14.16
CA GLU A 241 -26.24 2.91 -14.70
C GLU A 241 -26.89 3.92 -13.74
N ALA A 242 -26.72 3.75 -12.42
CA ALA A 242 -27.32 4.64 -11.43
C ALA A 242 -26.59 6.00 -11.30
N TRP A 243 -25.36 6.12 -11.80
CA TRP A 243 -24.53 7.30 -11.57
C TRP A 243 -23.68 7.75 -12.76
N LYS A 244 -23.67 7.03 -13.89
CA LYS A 244 -22.86 7.36 -15.07
C LYS A 244 -23.03 8.81 -15.56
N ASP A 245 -24.24 9.37 -15.45
CA ASP A 245 -24.55 10.75 -15.88
C ASP A 245 -23.83 11.80 -15.01
N ARG A 246 -23.36 11.39 -13.83
CA ARG A 246 -22.65 12.23 -12.85
C ARG A 246 -21.14 11.98 -12.86
N LEU A 247 -20.60 11.27 -13.84
CA LEU A 247 -19.16 11.06 -13.97
C LEU A 247 -18.64 11.70 -15.27
N GLN A 248 -17.57 12.47 -15.17
CA GLN A 248 -16.79 12.96 -16.31
C GLN A 248 -15.31 12.67 -16.07
N ILE A 249 -14.62 12.06 -17.04
CA ILE A 249 -13.22 11.62 -16.92
C ILE A 249 -12.35 12.41 -17.89
N TYR A 250 -11.27 13.00 -17.38
CA TYR A 250 -10.33 13.83 -18.12
C TYR A 250 -8.91 13.24 -18.10
N GLY A 251 -8.30 13.22 -19.28
CA GLY A 251 -6.93 12.78 -19.51
C GLY A 251 -5.93 13.86 -19.12
N MET A 252 -5.20 13.69 -18.02
CA MET A 252 -4.25 14.68 -17.51
C MET A 252 -2.95 14.05 -17.00
N ASP A 253 -1.82 14.61 -17.42
CA ASP A 253 -0.49 14.26 -16.92
C ASP A 253 0.10 15.45 -16.17
N PHE A 254 0.24 15.33 -14.86
CA PHE A 254 0.71 16.41 -13.99
C PHE A 254 2.20 16.73 -14.12
N ARG A 255 2.92 16.10 -15.06
CA ARG A 255 4.22 16.60 -15.52
C ARG A 255 4.07 17.81 -16.44
N ASP A 256 2.92 17.98 -17.09
CA ASP A 256 2.54 19.20 -17.80
C ASP A 256 1.66 20.07 -16.90
N LEU A 257 2.30 20.99 -16.18
CA LEU A 257 1.61 21.88 -15.25
C LEU A 257 0.69 22.90 -15.96
N GLY A 258 0.97 23.25 -17.22
CA GLY A 258 0.18 24.24 -17.97
C GLY A 258 -1.20 23.70 -18.37
N VAL A 259 -1.33 22.38 -18.53
CA VAL A 259 -2.62 21.72 -18.79
C VAL A 259 -3.57 21.84 -17.60
N ILE A 260 -3.06 21.95 -16.37
CA ILE A 260 -3.89 22.08 -15.17
C ILE A 260 -4.66 23.40 -15.20
N ASP A 261 -4.02 24.50 -15.61
CA ASP A 261 -4.70 25.80 -15.71
C ASP A 261 -5.86 25.76 -16.72
N LYS A 262 -5.61 25.20 -17.92
CA LYS A 262 -6.66 25.03 -18.95
C LYS A 262 -7.78 24.12 -18.49
N PHE A 263 -7.46 23.03 -17.78
CA PHE A 263 -8.45 22.15 -17.21
C PHE A 263 -9.33 22.88 -16.19
N MET A 264 -8.74 23.74 -15.35
CA MET A 264 -9.50 24.50 -14.36
C MET A 264 -10.36 25.60 -15.00
N ASP A 265 -9.91 26.23 -16.09
CA ASP A 265 -10.75 27.12 -16.92
C ASP A 265 -11.97 26.36 -17.46
N HIS A 266 -11.74 25.17 -18.04
CA HIS A 266 -12.82 24.32 -18.53
C HIS A 266 -13.79 23.88 -17.43
N VAL A 267 -13.29 23.57 -16.24
CA VAL A 267 -14.14 23.25 -15.08
C VAL A 267 -15.00 24.44 -14.68
N GLU A 268 -14.43 25.64 -14.66
CA GLU A 268 -15.15 26.89 -14.39
C GLU A 268 -16.27 27.13 -15.41
N GLU A 269 -15.96 27.02 -16.70
CA GLU A 269 -16.92 27.22 -17.79
C GLU A 269 -18.03 26.17 -17.81
N THR A 270 -17.70 24.91 -17.54
CA THR A 270 -18.63 23.78 -17.64
C THR A 270 -19.51 23.62 -16.41
N PHE A 271 -18.95 23.78 -15.21
CA PHE A 271 -19.61 23.45 -13.95
C PHE A 271 -19.94 24.68 -13.10
N GLY A 272 -19.30 25.83 -13.34
CA GLY A 272 -19.57 27.11 -12.68
C GLY A 272 -19.06 27.24 -11.23
N SER A 273 -19.09 26.15 -10.46
CA SER A 273 -18.62 26.09 -9.07
C SER A 273 -18.03 24.72 -8.73
N LEU A 274 -17.35 24.63 -7.59
CA LEU A 274 -16.81 23.39 -7.04
C LEU A 274 -17.15 23.28 -5.56
N ASP A 275 -17.34 22.07 -5.03
CA ASP A 275 -17.60 21.83 -3.61
C ASP A 275 -16.48 21.06 -2.92
N ILE A 276 -15.90 20.10 -3.64
CA ILE A 276 -14.92 19.16 -3.09
C ILE A 276 -13.75 19.04 -4.06
N LEU A 277 -12.52 19.25 -3.57
CA LEU A 277 -11.30 18.92 -4.29
C LEU A 277 -10.54 17.84 -3.52
N ILE A 278 -10.29 16.70 -4.16
CA ILE A 278 -9.46 15.63 -3.63
C ILE A 278 -8.18 15.51 -4.46
N ASN A 279 -7.08 16.01 -3.90
CA ASN A 279 -5.74 15.83 -4.46
C ASN A 279 -5.20 14.46 -4.06
N ASN A 280 -5.48 13.44 -4.87
CA ASN A 280 -5.07 12.06 -4.63
C ASN A 280 -3.93 11.59 -5.55
N ALA A 281 -3.81 12.12 -6.77
CA ALA A 281 -2.72 11.76 -7.69
C ALA A 281 -1.36 11.92 -7.00
N THR A 282 -0.55 10.86 -7.02
CA THR A 282 0.75 10.83 -6.37
C THR A 282 1.64 9.79 -7.05
N GLN A 283 2.91 10.14 -7.26
CA GLN A 283 3.98 9.21 -7.58
C GLN A 283 4.71 8.81 -6.29
N THR A 284 4.54 7.56 -5.87
CA THR A 284 5.32 6.94 -4.78
C THR A 284 6.50 6.15 -5.36
N ILE A 285 6.23 5.31 -6.36
CA ILE A 285 7.28 4.63 -7.12
C ILE A 285 7.29 5.21 -8.53
N ARG A 286 8.46 5.60 -9.02
CA ARG A 286 8.63 5.90 -10.44
C ARG A 286 8.51 4.61 -11.25
N ARG A 287 7.61 4.62 -12.23
CA ARG A 287 7.46 3.53 -13.21
C ARG A 287 7.89 4.06 -14.58
N PRO A 288 8.76 3.33 -15.31
CA PRO A 288 9.23 3.76 -16.62
C PRO A 288 8.14 3.60 -17.68
N VAL A 289 8.37 4.16 -18.87
CA VAL A 289 7.42 4.12 -20.00
C VAL A 289 6.93 2.70 -20.33
N HIS A 290 7.82 1.70 -20.23
CA HIS A 290 7.55 0.29 -20.48
C HIS A 290 6.43 -0.28 -19.59
N TYR A 291 6.32 0.15 -18.34
CA TYR A 291 5.30 -0.32 -17.40
C TYR A 291 3.88 0.00 -17.89
N TYR A 292 3.71 1.13 -18.59
CA TYR A 292 2.41 1.60 -19.06
C TYR A 292 2.07 1.18 -20.48
N LYS A 293 2.99 0.51 -21.20
CA LYS A 293 2.83 0.18 -22.62
C LYS A 293 1.55 -0.59 -22.93
N HIS A 294 1.14 -1.50 -22.03
CA HIS A 294 -0.09 -2.28 -22.17
C HIS A 294 -1.38 -1.43 -22.16
N LEU A 295 -1.34 -0.19 -21.65
CA LEU A 295 -2.50 0.69 -21.58
C LEU A 295 -2.70 1.50 -22.87
N ILE A 296 -1.65 1.65 -23.68
CA ILE A 296 -1.67 2.54 -24.85
C ILE A 296 -2.64 2.03 -25.91
N GLU A 297 -2.67 0.73 -26.15
CA GLU A 297 -3.55 0.10 -27.14
C GLU A 297 -5.02 0.41 -26.86
N CYS A 298 -5.43 0.26 -25.60
CA CYS A 298 -6.79 0.60 -25.16
C CYS A 298 -7.11 2.08 -25.41
N GLU A 299 -6.19 2.99 -25.05
CA GLU A 299 -6.41 4.43 -25.19
C GLU A 299 -6.55 4.90 -26.64
N VAL A 300 -5.88 4.25 -27.60
CA VAL A 300 -5.95 4.64 -29.03
C VAL A 300 -7.03 3.90 -29.80
N ALA A 301 -7.41 2.69 -29.37
CA ALA A 301 -8.44 1.89 -30.03
C ALA A 301 -9.81 2.57 -29.95
N PRO A 302 -10.69 2.43 -30.95
CA PRO A 302 -12.06 2.90 -30.85
C PRO A 302 -12.79 2.20 -29.69
N VAL A 303 -13.74 2.89 -29.07
CA VAL A 303 -14.58 2.29 -28.04
C VAL A 303 -15.49 1.25 -28.71
N PRO A 304 -15.52 0.00 -28.23
CA PRO A 304 -16.42 -1.04 -28.75
C PRO A 304 -17.89 -0.65 -28.66
N ASP A 305 -18.71 -1.08 -29.63
CA ASP A 305 -20.13 -0.73 -29.72
C ASP A 305 -20.94 -1.18 -28.49
N ASP A 306 -20.59 -2.35 -27.93
CA ASP A 306 -21.19 -2.90 -26.71
C ASP A 306 -20.86 -2.10 -25.44
N MET A 307 -19.89 -1.18 -25.52
CA MET A 307 -19.48 -0.28 -24.45
C MET A 307 -19.66 1.20 -24.82
N ALA A 308 -20.54 1.53 -25.78
CA ALA A 308 -20.72 2.89 -26.30
C ALA A 308 -21.02 3.95 -25.21
N GLN A 309 -21.62 3.55 -24.09
CA GLN A 309 -21.85 4.38 -22.89
C GLN A 309 -20.56 5.01 -22.31
N VAL A 310 -19.40 4.38 -22.52
CA VAL A 310 -18.08 4.94 -22.14
C VAL A 310 -17.83 6.29 -22.83
N ASN A 311 -18.32 6.49 -24.05
CA ASN A 311 -18.14 7.77 -24.75
C ASN A 311 -18.83 8.91 -24.01
N GLN A 312 -19.91 8.67 -23.26
CA GLN A 312 -20.64 9.69 -22.52
C GLN A 312 -19.78 10.32 -21.42
N ILE A 313 -19.10 9.50 -20.63
CA ILE A 313 -18.26 9.96 -19.52
C ILE A 313 -16.91 10.54 -20.01
N LEU A 314 -16.57 10.35 -21.29
CA LEU A 314 -15.39 10.93 -21.95
C LEU A 314 -15.69 12.21 -22.75
N ARG A 315 -16.96 12.64 -22.85
CA ARG A 315 -17.35 13.82 -23.67
C ARG A 315 -16.62 15.09 -23.24
N GLY A 316 -16.55 15.35 -21.93
CA GLY A 316 -15.84 16.51 -21.41
C GLY A 316 -14.36 16.54 -21.82
N ASN A 317 -13.69 15.39 -21.84
CA ASN A 317 -12.31 15.27 -22.30
C ASN A 317 -12.17 15.56 -23.80
N ALA A 318 -13.09 15.06 -24.62
CA ALA A 318 -13.09 15.35 -26.05
C ALA A 318 -13.28 16.86 -26.32
N ASN A 319 -14.16 17.52 -25.55
CA ASN A 319 -14.36 18.96 -25.65
C ASN A 319 -13.09 19.73 -25.26
N LEU A 320 -12.44 19.38 -24.14
CA LEU A 320 -11.18 19.99 -23.71
C LEU A 320 -10.08 19.87 -24.79
N LEU A 321 -10.00 18.71 -25.45
CA LEU A 321 -9.06 18.48 -26.56
C LEU A 321 -9.44 19.26 -27.82
N GLY A 322 -10.72 19.38 -28.13
CA GLY A 322 -11.23 20.12 -29.30
C GLY A 322 -11.12 21.64 -29.16
N SER A 323 -11.10 22.16 -27.93
CA SER A 323 -10.86 23.58 -27.63
C SER A 323 -9.38 23.99 -27.73
N ALA A 324 -8.45 23.04 -27.88
CA ALA A 324 -7.07 23.36 -28.18
C ALA A 324 -6.97 23.88 -29.63
N PRO A 325 -6.38 25.07 -29.89
CA PRO A 325 -6.33 25.60 -31.24
C PRO A 325 -5.61 24.61 -32.16
N ALA A 326 -6.30 24.18 -33.22
CA ALA A 326 -5.67 23.56 -34.37
C ALA A 326 -4.55 24.49 -34.82
N ALA A 327 -3.30 23.99 -34.80
CA ALA A 327 -2.06 24.69 -35.14
C ALA A 327 -2.29 26.00 -35.92
N ALA A 328 -2.37 27.12 -35.19
CA ALA A 328 -2.48 28.42 -35.82
C ALA A 328 -1.16 28.68 -36.53
N SER A 329 -1.21 28.78 -37.85
CA SER A 329 -0.19 29.40 -38.67
C SER A 329 -0.02 30.86 -38.21
N VAL A 330 0.90 31.12 -37.30
CA VAL A 330 1.22 32.49 -36.87
C VAL A 330 2.41 32.97 -37.67
N GLY A 331 2.13 33.89 -38.59
CA GLY A 331 3.13 34.75 -39.19
C GLY A 331 3.79 35.62 -38.14
N SER A 332 5.08 35.86 -38.37
CA SER A 332 5.93 36.82 -37.66
C SER A 332 5.20 38.14 -37.37
N ASP A 333 4.97 38.47 -36.10
CA ASP A 333 5.51 39.67 -35.46
C ASP A 333 4.81 39.99 -34.12
N ASN A 334 5.64 40.41 -33.15
CA ASN A 334 5.37 40.96 -31.82
C ASN A 334 5.23 40.00 -30.62
N VAL A 335 6.37 39.87 -29.93
CA VAL A 335 6.58 39.31 -28.60
C VAL A 335 6.05 40.26 -27.52
N SER A 336 5.24 39.74 -26.59
CA SER A 336 5.23 40.22 -25.21
C SER A 336 4.83 39.10 -24.22
N MET A 337 5.86 38.60 -23.52
CA MET A 337 5.89 37.99 -22.18
C MET A 337 5.14 36.66 -21.90
N ASN A 338 5.99 35.62 -21.79
CA ASN A 338 6.08 34.59 -20.73
C ASN A 338 5.03 33.48 -20.63
N GLY A 339 5.40 32.30 -21.16
CA GLY A 339 5.06 31.01 -20.55
C GLY A 339 4.75 29.87 -21.52
N ALA A 340 4.47 30.16 -22.78
CA ALA A 340 4.08 29.15 -23.77
C ALA A 340 5.09 29.16 -24.91
N ASP A 341 6.14 28.33 -24.80
CA ASP A 341 6.94 27.83 -25.94
C ASP A 341 8.03 26.85 -25.44
N ILE A 342 7.61 25.82 -24.68
CA ILE A 342 8.45 24.63 -24.44
C ILE A 342 7.70 23.41 -24.94
N VAL A 343 7.57 23.30 -26.26
CA VAL A 343 7.54 22.00 -26.94
C VAL A 343 8.40 22.14 -28.18
N SER A 344 9.68 21.79 -28.04
CA SER A 344 10.62 21.72 -29.15
C SER A 344 10.19 20.62 -30.13
N THR A 345 9.91 21.04 -31.35
CA THR A 345 9.79 20.22 -32.54
C THR A 345 11.19 19.81 -33.01
N ASN A 346 11.63 18.59 -32.71
CA ASN A 346 12.78 18.03 -33.43
C ASN A 346 12.30 17.38 -34.72
N GLY A 347 12.58 18.09 -35.83
CA GLY A 347 12.47 17.58 -37.18
C GLY A 347 13.33 16.35 -37.38
N GLY A 348 12.67 15.26 -37.73
CA GLY A 348 13.27 14.04 -38.25
C GLY A 348 12.30 13.47 -39.27
N SER A 349 12.63 13.61 -40.55
CA SER A 349 11.88 13.04 -41.66
C SER A 349 11.72 11.52 -41.46
N SER A 350 10.48 11.05 -41.32
CA SER A 350 10.14 9.69 -41.73
C SER A 350 8.72 9.69 -42.29
N THR A 351 8.64 9.44 -43.59
CA THR A 351 7.41 9.19 -44.33
C THR A 351 6.91 7.78 -44.04
N ALA A 352 5.74 7.63 -43.40
CA ALA A 352 4.88 6.46 -43.56
C ALA A 352 3.43 6.70 -43.07
N ILE A 353 2.55 6.94 -44.05
CA ILE A 353 1.20 6.36 -44.26
C ILE A 353 0.16 6.39 -43.11
N ALA A 354 -0.98 6.98 -43.47
CA ALA A 354 -2.22 7.13 -42.72
C ALA A 354 -3.01 5.83 -42.46
N ALA A 355 -3.64 5.78 -41.28
CA ALA A 355 -5.02 5.33 -41.09
C ALA A 355 -5.61 6.15 -39.92
N ALA A 356 -6.83 6.67 -40.09
CA ALA A 356 -7.48 7.59 -39.15
C ALA A 356 -7.86 6.89 -37.82
N ALA A 357 -6.90 6.77 -36.91
CA ALA A 357 -7.16 6.55 -35.49
C ALA A 357 -7.46 7.90 -34.83
N ALA A 358 -8.43 7.96 -33.93
CA ALA A 358 -8.65 9.15 -33.11
C ALA A 358 -7.34 9.52 -32.40
N PRO A 359 -6.88 10.79 -32.42
CA PRO A 359 -5.64 11.17 -31.77
C PRO A 359 -5.74 10.87 -30.26
N ALA A 360 -4.74 10.16 -29.72
CA ALA A 360 -4.71 9.84 -28.30
C ALA A 360 -4.64 11.13 -27.47
N PRO A 361 -5.23 11.18 -26.26
CA PRO A 361 -5.07 12.33 -25.39
C PRO A 361 -3.59 12.65 -25.16
N ALA A 362 -3.23 13.94 -25.12
CA ALA A 362 -1.84 14.37 -24.90
C ALA A 362 -1.22 13.74 -23.64
N SER A 363 -2.01 13.54 -22.59
CA SER A 363 -1.62 12.84 -21.36
C SER A 363 -1.13 11.40 -21.58
N VAL A 364 -1.71 10.67 -22.54
CA VAL A 364 -1.28 9.32 -22.92
C VAL A 364 0.07 9.37 -23.65
N HIS A 365 0.24 10.33 -24.58
CA HIS A 365 1.50 10.53 -25.29
C HIS A 365 2.64 10.95 -24.34
N LEU A 366 2.38 11.91 -23.45
CA LEU A 366 3.33 12.32 -22.42
C LEU A 366 3.76 11.13 -21.57
N SER A 367 2.85 10.21 -21.23
CA SER A 367 3.16 8.98 -20.45
C SER A 367 4.24 8.09 -21.08
N GLN A 368 4.49 8.23 -22.38
CA GLN A 368 5.47 7.46 -23.16
C GLN A 368 6.73 8.27 -23.50
N MET A 369 6.85 9.51 -23.03
CA MET A 369 8.05 10.32 -23.24
C MET A 369 9.20 9.82 -22.35
N PRO A 370 10.37 9.49 -22.92
CA PRO A 370 11.53 9.09 -22.14
C PRO A 370 12.17 10.30 -21.44
N LEU A 371 12.39 10.20 -20.13
CA LEU A 371 12.94 11.27 -19.29
C LEU A 371 14.27 10.89 -18.63
N VAL A 372 14.46 9.61 -18.35
CA VAL A 372 15.71 9.05 -17.81
C VAL A 372 16.20 7.88 -18.65
N ALA A 373 17.42 7.41 -18.40
CA ALA A 373 18.01 6.30 -19.14
C ALA A 373 17.16 5.01 -19.11
N GLU A 374 16.51 4.70 -17.97
CA GLU A 374 15.62 3.52 -17.87
C GLU A 374 14.37 3.59 -18.75
N ASP A 375 14.02 4.75 -19.28
CA ASP A 375 12.89 4.89 -20.21
C ASP A 375 13.26 4.58 -21.66
N GLN A 376 14.56 4.53 -22.00
CA GLN A 376 14.99 4.24 -23.35
C GLN A 376 14.57 2.81 -23.75
N HIS A 377 14.11 2.66 -25.00
CA HIS A 377 13.62 1.39 -25.52
C HIS A 377 14.74 0.33 -25.46
N SER A 378 14.57 -0.65 -24.59
CA SER A 378 15.48 -1.77 -24.40
C SER A 378 14.66 -3.05 -24.18
N GLU A 379 15.02 -4.12 -24.87
CA GLU A 379 14.41 -5.44 -24.66
C GLU A 379 14.62 -5.93 -23.21
N GLU A 380 15.76 -5.59 -22.61
CA GLU A 380 16.08 -5.92 -21.21
C GLU A 380 15.10 -5.24 -20.25
N THR A 381 14.87 -3.93 -20.42
CA THR A 381 13.92 -3.18 -19.58
C THR A 381 12.48 -3.66 -19.81
N ALA A 382 12.11 -3.93 -21.07
CA ALA A 382 10.78 -4.43 -21.41
C ALA A 382 10.49 -5.81 -20.76
N ALA A 383 11.49 -6.68 -20.66
CA ALA A 383 11.35 -7.99 -20.03
C ALA A 383 11.03 -7.92 -18.53
N LEU A 384 11.31 -6.79 -17.87
CA LEU A 384 10.96 -6.56 -16.46
C LEU A 384 9.47 -6.26 -16.24
N PHE A 385 8.71 -6.06 -17.33
CA PHE A 385 7.27 -5.76 -17.33
C PHE A 385 6.53 -6.74 -18.25
N PRO A 386 6.35 -8.00 -17.82
CA PRO A 386 5.79 -9.05 -18.67
C PRO A 386 4.35 -8.73 -19.11
N LYS A 387 4.09 -8.83 -20.41
CA LYS A 387 2.78 -8.51 -21.00
C LYS A 387 1.66 -9.37 -20.38
N ASP A 388 0.50 -8.74 -20.16
CA ASP A 388 -0.73 -9.38 -19.69
C ASP A 388 -0.62 -10.03 -18.30
N GLN A 389 0.34 -9.57 -17.49
CA GLN A 389 0.54 -10.08 -16.14
C GLN A 389 0.33 -9.01 -15.10
N VAL A 390 -0.53 -9.32 -14.14
CA VAL A 390 -0.96 -8.39 -13.11
C VAL A 390 -0.82 -8.94 -11.71
N ASP A 391 -0.67 -8.03 -10.74
CA ASP A 391 -0.67 -8.31 -9.32
C ASP A 391 -2.09 -8.46 -8.74
N ASN A 392 -2.18 -8.61 -7.42
CA ASN A 392 -3.43 -8.76 -6.68
C ASN A 392 -4.39 -7.55 -6.82
N ASN A 393 -3.92 -6.43 -7.38
CA ASN A 393 -4.62 -5.16 -7.56
C ASN A 393 -4.84 -4.88 -9.05
N GLN A 394 -4.67 -5.90 -9.90
CA GLN A 394 -4.81 -5.81 -11.35
C GLN A 394 -3.87 -4.75 -11.97
N GLN A 395 -2.69 -4.55 -11.37
CA GLN A 395 -1.65 -3.68 -11.91
C GLN A 395 -0.54 -4.52 -12.53
N GLN A 396 0.05 -4.02 -13.62
CA GLN A 396 1.20 -4.62 -14.29
C GLN A 396 2.27 -5.06 -13.28
N VAL A 397 2.71 -6.32 -13.37
CA VAL A 397 3.82 -6.82 -12.54
C VAL A 397 5.10 -6.06 -12.90
N ASP A 398 5.83 -5.65 -11.87
CA ASP A 398 7.16 -5.04 -11.96
C ASP A 398 8.20 -5.98 -11.34
N LEU A 399 9.12 -6.46 -12.17
CA LEU A 399 10.17 -7.42 -11.79
C LEU A 399 11.50 -6.74 -11.44
N ARG A 400 11.55 -5.41 -11.40
CA ARG A 400 12.76 -4.71 -10.96
C ARG A 400 13.11 -5.12 -9.53
N THR A 401 14.38 -5.41 -9.32
CA THR A 401 14.94 -5.75 -8.01
C THR A 401 15.19 -4.53 -7.12
N SER A 402 15.08 -3.33 -7.69
CA SER A 402 15.22 -2.04 -7.02
C SER A 402 14.24 -1.03 -7.62
N ASN A 403 13.71 -0.14 -6.79
CA ASN A 403 12.81 0.93 -7.20
C ASN A 403 12.95 2.13 -6.24
N SER A 404 12.24 3.23 -6.51
CA SER A 404 12.28 4.50 -5.75
C SER A 404 11.98 4.36 -4.25
N TRP A 405 11.34 3.27 -3.82
CA TRP A 405 11.02 3.00 -2.42
C TRP A 405 12.26 2.65 -1.58
N VAL A 406 13.22 1.96 -2.17
CA VAL A 406 14.43 1.47 -1.48
C VAL A 406 15.68 2.29 -1.78
N GLN A 407 15.62 3.19 -2.75
CA GLN A 407 16.73 4.05 -3.14
C GLN A 407 17.02 5.16 -2.13
N LYS A 408 18.32 5.47 -1.96
CA LYS A 408 18.84 6.57 -1.14
C LYS A 408 19.04 7.84 -1.98
N ILE A 409 19.35 8.95 -1.31
CA ILE A 409 19.48 10.28 -1.94
C ILE A 409 20.39 10.32 -3.17
N ASN A 410 21.52 9.61 -3.17
CA ASN A 410 22.49 9.59 -4.27
C ASN A 410 22.12 8.60 -5.40
N GLN A 411 20.97 7.95 -5.30
CA GLN A 411 20.45 6.97 -6.27
C GLN A 411 19.16 7.46 -6.94
N ILE A 412 18.64 8.62 -6.54
CA ILE A 412 17.46 9.22 -7.16
C ILE A 412 17.90 10.05 -8.35
N GLU A 413 17.35 9.74 -9.52
CA GLU A 413 17.61 10.52 -10.73
C GLU A 413 17.06 11.94 -10.61
N THR A 414 17.77 12.91 -11.20
CA THR A 414 17.36 14.32 -11.11
C THR A 414 15.97 14.53 -11.72
N MET A 415 15.68 13.88 -12.84
CA MET A 415 14.37 13.99 -13.48
C MET A 415 13.26 13.29 -12.69
N GLU A 416 13.55 12.21 -11.96
CA GLU A 416 12.59 11.60 -11.05
C GLU A 416 12.21 12.55 -9.91
N LEU A 417 13.19 13.26 -9.34
CA LEU A 417 12.92 14.28 -8.33
C LEU A 417 11.98 15.37 -8.89
N VAL A 418 12.24 15.85 -10.10
CA VAL A 418 11.41 16.87 -10.77
C VAL A 418 9.99 16.35 -11.00
N GLU A 419 9.83 15.14 -11.54
CA GLU A 419 8.53 14.49 -11.74
C GLU A 419 7.74 14.41 -10.42
N VAL A 420 8.38 13.94 -9.35
CA VAL A 420 7.73 13.79 -8.06
C VAL A 420 7.28 15.12 -7.50
N PHE A 421 8.09 16.18 -7.61
CA PHE A 421 7.68 17.50 -7.15
C PHE A 421 6.59 18.12 -8.03
N ALA A 422 6.63 17.91 -9.34
CA ALA A 422 5.58 18.35 -10.25
C ALA A 422 4.24 17.70 -9.88
N ILE A 423 4.21 16.37 -9.73
CA ILE A 423 2.99 15.60 -9.48
C ILE A 423 2.49 15.75 -8.03
N ASN A 424 3.38 15.64 -7.04
CA ASN A 424 2.98 15.52 -5.64
C ASN A 424 2.91 16.86 -4.90
N THR A 425 3.42 17.95 -5.49
CA THR A 425 3.49 19.26 -4.83
C THR A 425 2.97 20.39 -5.72
N MET A 426 3.56 20.60 -6.90
CA MET A 426 3.20 21.74 -7.76
C MET A 426 1.77 21.59 -8.31
N ALA A 427 1.39 20.42 -8.81
CA ALA A 427 0.05 20.17 -9.30
C ALA A 427 -1.04 20.36 -8.20
N PRO A 428 -0.93 19.76 -6.99
CA PRO A 428 -1.83 20.07 -5.89
C PRO A 428 -1.88 21.55 -5.52
N PHE A 429 -0.74 22.25 -5.55
CA PHE A 429 -0.70 23.69 -5.28
C PHE A 429 -1.49 24.49 -6.32
N ILE A 430 -1.28 24.22 -7.61
CA ILE A 430 -1.99 24.89 -8.72
C ILE A 430 -3.49 24.57 -8.63
N LEU A 431 -3.86 23.30 -8.44
CA LEU A 431 -5.25 22.89 -8.27
C LEU A 431 -5.91 23.61 -7.09
N ASN A 432 -5.26 23.66 -5.93
CA ASN A 432 -5.79 24.37 -4.75
C ASN A 432 -6.00 25.86 -5.04
N LYS A 433 -4.98 26.52 -5.61
CA LYS A 433 -5.06 27.95 -5.99
C LYS A 433 -6.24 28.20 -6.93
N ARG A 434 -6.39 27.39 -7.98
CA ARG A 434 -7.42 27.54 -9.01
C ARG A 434 -8.81 27.12 -8.54
N ALA A 435 -8.90 26.20 -7.58
CA ALA A 435 -10.17 25.74 -7.02
C ALA A 435 -10.80 26.74 -6.05
N ILE A 436 -10.01 27.56 -5.35
CA ILE A 436 -10.53 28.50 -4.34
C ILE A 436 -11.66 29.41 -4.89
N PRO A 437 -11.50 30.12 -6.03
CA PRO A 437 -12.58 30.93 -6.59
C PRO A 437 -13.85 30.13 -6.92
N LEU A 438 -13.70 28.88 -7.37
CA LEU A 438 -14.82 27.99 -7.67
C LEU A 438 -15.54 27.49 -6.41
N LEU A 439 -14.77 27.24 -5.35
CA LEU A 439 -15.30 26.89 -4.03
C LEU A 439 -16.01 28.08 -3.40
N GLU A 440 -15.55 29.31 -3.61
CA GLU A 440 -16.23 30.53 -3.16
C GLU A 440 -17.56 30.78 -3.90
N LYS A 441 -17.71 30.32 -5.15
CA LYS A 441 -18.96 30.38 -5.93
C LYS A 441 -20.00 29.34 -5.52
N SER A 442 -19.62 28.31 -4.77
CA SER A 442 -20.55 27.26 -4.35
C SER A 442 -21.66 27.80 -3.45
N LYS A 443 -22.87 27.24 -3.62
CA LYS A 443 -24.03 27.49 -2.75
C LYS A 443 -24.01 26.64 -1.49
N ASN A 444 -23.19 25.58 -1.44
CA ASN A 444 -23.08 24.73 -0.26
C ASN A 444 -22.31 25.49 0.83
N PRO A 445 -22.73 25.41 2.10
CA PRO A 445 -22.07 26.16 3.17
C PRO A 445 -20.66 25.64 3.46
N ARG A 446 -20.43 24.34 3.27
CA ARG A 446 -19.18 23.66 3.60
C ARG A 446 -18.53 23.15 2.31
N ARG A 447 -17.30 23.60 2.05
CA ARG A 447 -16.50 23.21 0.89
C ARG A 447 -15.18 22.62 1.36
N PHE A 448 -14.63 21.67 0.63
CA PHE A 448 -13.55 20.84 1.13
C PHE A 448 -12.39 20.75 0.16
N ILE A 449 -11.17 20.84 0.70
CA ILE A 449 -9.96 20.47 -0.02
C ILE A 449 -9.25 19.39 0.79
N ILE A 450 -9.13 18.20 0.24
CA ILE A 450 -8.41 17.09 0.88
C ILE A 450 -7.13 16.80 0.10
N ASN A 451 -6.00 17.06 0.74
CA ASN A 451 -4.69 16.70 0.23
C ASN A 451 -4.33 15.29 0.74
N VAL A 452 -4.37 14.29 -0.14
CA VAL A 452 -4.00 12.93 0.24
C VAL A 452 -2.50 12.87 0.48
N SER A 453 -2.15 12.67 1.74
CA SER A 453 -0.79 12.61 2.22
C SER A 453 -0.53 11.25 2.84
N ALA A 454 0.60 11.11 3.52
CA ALA A 454 0.95 9.90 4.22
C ALA A 454 1.92 10.19 5.34
N MET A 455 2.16 9.18 6.16
CA MET A 455 3.19 9.18 7.19
C MET A 455 4.60 9.59 6.73
N GLU A 456 4.91 9.45 5.43
CA GLU A 456 6.10 9.90 4.72
C GLU A 456 6.29 11.42 4.80
N GLY A 457 5.21 12.19 4.94
CA GLY A 457 5.26 13.64 5.13
C GLY A 457 5.56 14.08 6.56
N LYS A 458 5.55 13.17 7.54
CA LYS A 458 5.71 13.53 8.96
C LYS A 458 7.14 13.87 9.36
N PHE A 459 7.33 14.91 10.17
CA PHE A 459 8.67 15.27 10.67
C PHE A 459 9.07 14.45 11.89
N TYR A 460 8.19 14.38 12.90
CA TYR A 460 8.51 13.81 14.22
C TYR A 460 8.31 12.30 14.29
N ARG A 461 8.97 11.55 13.41
CA ARG A 461 9.00 10.08 13.44
C ARG A 461 10.37 9.54 13.07
N LYS A 462 10.61 8.27 13.40
CA LYS A 462 11.76 7.56 12.86
C LYS A 462 11.59 7.40 11.34
N LYS A 463 12.56 7.93 10.57
CA LYS A 463 12.67 7.82 9.12
C LYS A 463 13.73 6.79 8.74
N THR A 464 13.58 6.20 7.56
CA THR A 464 14.64 5.46 6.87
C THR A 464 15.38 6.44 5.94
N PRO A 465 16.61 6.11 5.48
CA PRO A 465 17.33 6.94 4.50
C PRO A 465 16.81 6.76 3.06
N ASN A 466 15.76 5.96 2.87
CA ASN A 466 15.23 5.60 1.56
C ASN A 466 14.07 6.51 1.18
N HIS A 467 13.74 6.55 -0.12
CA HIS A 467 12.57 7.27 -0.64
C HIS A 467 12.52 8.77 -0.23
N PRO A 468 13.67 9.51 -0.23
CA PRO A 468 13.72 10.85 0.37
C PRO A 468 12.91 11.89 -0.42
N HIS A 469 12.88 11.81 -1.75
CA HIS A 469 12.22 12.78 -2.62
C HIS A 469 10.69 12.82 -2.40
N THR A 470 10.06 11.67 -2.18
CA THR A 470 8.61 11.62 -1.88
C THR A 470 8.32 11.98 -0.44
N ASN A 471 9.19 11.61 0.52
CA ASN A 471 9.09 12.14 1.89
C ASN A 471 9.09 13.68 1.89
N MET A 472 9.98 14.30 1.12
CA MET A 472 10.04 15.76 0.95
C MET A 472 8.74 16.31 0.32
N ALA A 473 8.27 15.70 -0.77
CA ALA A 473 7.06 16.17 -1.46
C ALA A 473 5.80 16.03 -0.60
N LYS A 474 5.66 14.95 0.18
CA LYS A 474 4.55 14.77 1.14
C LYS A 474 4.62 15.76 2.31
N ALA A 475 5.82 16.08 2.78
CA ALA A 475 6.02 17.14 3.77
C ALA A 475 5.63 18.51 3.21
N ALA A 476 5.93 18.79 1.93
CA ALA A 476 5.51 20.03 1.27
C ALA A 476 3.98 20.13 1.15
N ALA A 477 3.29 19.05 0.78
CA ALA A 477 1.82 19.01 0.75
C ALA A 477 1.21 19.22 2.15
N ASN A 478 1.81 18.62 3.18
CA ASN A 478 1.41 18.83 4.58
C ASN A 478 1.60 20.30 5.01
N MET A 479 2.74 20.89 4.67
CA MET A 479 3.02 22.29 4.98
C MET A 479 2.03 23.22 4.27
N MET A 480 1.71 22.97 3.00
CA MET A 480 0.70 23.73 2.26
C MET A 480 -0.65 23.73 2.98
N THR A 481 -1.15 22.57 3.41
CA THR A 481 -2.37 22.48 4.22
C THR A 481 -2.27 23.32 5.48
N ARG A 482 -1.18 23.16 6.25
CA ARG A 482 -0.98 23.86 7.52
C ARG A 482 -0.91 25.39 7.35
N THR A 483 -0.32 25.85 6.25
CA THR A 483 -0.15 27.27 5.94
C THR A 483 -1.44 27.92 5.45
N CYS A 484 -2.16 27.28 4.53
CA CYS A 484 -3.26 27.92 3.81
C CYS A 484 -4.63 27.77 4.49
N ALA A 485 -4.85 26.69 5.25
CA ALA A 485 -6.20 26.36 5.73
C ALA A 485 -6.84 27.43 6.64
N GLY A 486 -6.03 28.14 7.45
CA GLY A 486 -6.55 29.14 8.38
C GLY A 486 -7.19 30.36 7.72
N ASP A 487 -6.72 30.75 6.53
CA ASP A 487 -7.30 31.85 5.73
C ASP A 487 -8.59 31.42 5.00
N LEU A 488 -8.70 30.11 4.71
CA LEU A 488 -9.81 29.53 3.96
C LEU A 488 -11.01 29.17 4.84
N ALA A 489 -10.77 28.78 6.10
CA ALA A 489 -11.81 28.34 7.02
C ALA A 489 -12.90 29.40 7.29
N PRO A 490 -12.59 30.71 7.48
CA PRO A 490 -13.60 31.76 7.63
C PRO A 490 -14.52 31.91 6.40
N LYS A 491 -14.05 31.47 5.23
CA LYS A 491 -14.83 31.47 3.98
C LYS A 491 -15.68 30.20 3.82
N GLY A 492 -15.63 29.27 4.78
CA GLY A 492 -16.31 27.97 4.73
C GLY A 492 -15.60 26.93 3.84
N ILE A 493 -14.29 27.10 3.61
CA ILE A 493 -13.45 26.16 2.85
C ILE A 493 -12.50 25.46 3.81
N TYR A 494 -12.66 24.16 3.98
CA TYR A 494 -11.95 23.35 4.96
C TYR A 494 -10.89 22.49 4.29
N MET A 495 -9.63 22.90 4.40
CA MET A 495 -8.49 22.20 3.83
C MET A 495 -7.81 21.31 4.88
N ASN A 496 -7.64 20.01 4.59
CA ASN A 496 -6.92 19.06 5.45
C ASN A 496 -5.99 18.14 4.66
N SER A 497 -4.99 17.59 5.35
CA SER A 497 -4.15 16.50 4.85
C SER A 497 -4.57 15.19 5.50
N VAL A 498 -4.65 14.10 4.74
CA VAL A 498 -5.12 12.81 5.25
C VAL A 498 -4.14 11.68 4.91
N ASP A 499 -3.75 10.90 5.93
CA ASP A 499 -3.04 9.63 5.79
C ASP A 499 -4.01 8.50 5.41
N THR A 500 -3.70 7.79 4.32
CA THR A 500 -4.51 6.67 3.82
C THR A 500 -4.29 5.38 4.62
N GLY A 501 -3.26 5.33 5.45
CA GLY A 501 -2.80 4.11 6.09
C GLY A 501 -2.02 3.20 5.13
N TRP A 502 -1.65 2.01 5.62
CA TRP A 502 -0.78 1.09 4.90
C TRP A 502 -1.62 0.06 4.12
N ILE A 503 -1.74 0.28 2.81
CA ILE A 503 -2.57 -0.53 1.92
C ILE A 503 -1.78 -1.44 0.96
N ASN A 504 -0.55 -1.06 0.60
CA ASN A 504 0.32 -1.78 -0.33
C ASN A 504 1.75 -1.88 0.21
N ASP A 505 2.42 -3.02 -0.03
CA ASP A 505 3.87 -3.13 0.12
C ASP A 505 4.57 -2.65 -1.16
N GLU A 506 5.28 -1.53 -1.05
CA GLU A 506 5.99 -0.87 -2.15
C GLU A 506 7.44 -1.37 -2.30
N ASN A 507 7.87 -2.33 -1.47
CA ASN A 507 9.17 -2.98 -1.65
C ASN A 507 9.24 -3.72 -3.00
N PRO A 508 10.45 -3.85 -3.59
CA PRO A 508 10.67 -4.76 -4.72
C PRO A 508 10.10 -6.14 -4.41
N ARG A 509 9.50 -6.77 -5.42
CA ARG A 509 8.72 -8.00 -5.29
C ARG A 509 9.39 -9.03 -4.38
N ASP A 510 10.61 -9.44 -4.69
CA ASP A 510 11.30 -10.52 -3.95
C ASP A 510 11.57 -10.17 -2.47
N VAL A 511 11.63 -8.88 -2.13
CA VAL A 511 11.69 -8.42 -0.74
C VAL A 511 10.32 -8.57 -0.09
N ALA A 512 9.25 -8.11 -0.74
CA ALA A 512 7.88 -8.26 -0.26
C ALA A 512 7.50 -9.73 -0.05
N VAL A 513 7.82 -10.63 -1.00
CA VAL A 513 7.60 -12.09 -0.88
C VAL A 513 8.25 -12.65 0.37
N ARG A 514 9.55 -12.40 0.52
CA ARG A 514 10.32 -12.92 1.63
C ARG A 514 9.80 -12.41 2.98
N ILE A 515 9.35 -11.16 3.04
CA ILE A 515 8.74 -10.58 4.24
C ILE A 515 7.38 -11.26 4.50
N ALA A 516 6.56 -11.45 3.48
CA ALA A 516 5.28 -12.16 3.58
C ALA A 516 5.49 -13.59 4.11
N ASP A 517 6.41 -14.35 3.53
CA ASP A 517 6.68 -15.74 3.93
C ASP A 517 7.30 -15.85 5.33
N THR A 518 8.25 -14.98 5.65
CA THR A 518 9.00 -15.05 6.92
C THR A 518 8.19 -14.54 8.10
N HIS A 519 7.38 -13.50 7.88
CA HIS A 519 6.65 -12.81 8.94
C HIS A 519 5.14 -12.99 8.89
N ASN A 520 4.65 -13.79 7.93
CA ASN A 520 3.21 -13.88 7.62
C ASN A 520 2.60 -12.48 7.47
N PHE A 521 3.30 -11.63 6.73
CA PHE A 521 2.93 -10.23 6.61
C PHE A 521 1.93 -10.02 5.47
N GLN A 522 1.03 -9.06 5.68
CA GLN A 522 0.17 -8.47 4.68
C GLN A 522 -0.22 -7.08 5.20
N THR A 523 -0.55 -6.18 4.30
CA THR A 523 -1.02 -4.85 4.66
C THR A 523 -2.32 -4.94 5.46
N PRO A 524 -2.47 -4.11 6.51
CA PRO A 524 -3.62 -4.16 7.41
C PRO A 524 -4.93 -3.60 6.81
N LEU A 525 -4.83 -2.87 5.71
CA LEU A 525 -5.90 -2.09 5.10
C LEU A 525 -5.94 -2.33 3.60
N ASP A 526 -7.06 -1.98 2.97
CA ASP A 526 -7.20 -1.92 1.52
C ASP A 526 -7.62 -0.52 1.02
N GLU A 527 -7.85 -0.42 -0.28
CA GLU A 527 -8.19 0.81 -0.98
C GLU A 527 -9.53 1.41 -0.56
N ILE A 528 -10.49 0.58 -0.13
CA ILE A 528 -11.78 1.05 0.39
C ILE A 528 -11.59 1.68 1.76
N ASP A 529 -10.73 1.09 2.60
CA ASP A 529 -10.36 1.65 3.90
C ASP A 529 -9.58 2.97 3.76
N ALA A 530 -8.73 3.09 2.74
CA ALA A 530 -8.02 4.32 2.43
C ALA A 530 -8.98 5.42 1.93
N ALA A 531 -9.89 5.08 1.00
CA ALA A 531 -10.91 6.02 0.53
C ALA A 531 -11.82 6.50 1.66
N ALA A 532 -12.21 5.61 2.57
CA ALA A 532 -12.98 5.98 3.76
C ALA A 532 -12.25 6.99 4.64
N ARG A 533 -10.93 6.85 4.86
CA ARG A 533 -10.14 7.84 5.59
C ARG A 533 -10.12 9.20 4.91
N VAL A 534 -9.89 9.22 3.59
CA VAL A 534 -9.82 10.45 2.79
C VAL A 534 -11.15 11.20 2.82
N LEU A 535 -12.27 10.48 2.80
CA LEU A 535 -13.62 11.07 2.77
C LEU A 535 -14.22 11.32 4.15
N ASP A 536 -13.69 10.74 5.23
CA ASP A 536 -14.19 10.91 6.60
C ASP A 536 -14.37 12.38 7.03
N PRO A 537 -13.43 13.31 6.75
CA PRO A 537 -13.57 14.72 7.14
C PRO A 537 -14.79 15.41 6.48
N ILE A 538 -15.29 14.82 5.40
CA ILE A 538 -16.49 15.25 4.69
C ILE A 538 -17.68 14.45 5.23
N PHE A 539 -17.63 13.12 5.14
CA PHE A 539 -18.78 12.26 5.41
C PHE A 539 -19.24 12.32 6.88
N ALA A 540 -18.32 12.51 7.83
CA ALA A 540 -18.67 12.65 9.25
C ALA A 540 -19.64 13.81 9.48
N LEU A 541 -19.49 14.90 8.72
CA LEU A 541 -20.28 16.13 8.85
C LEU A 541 -21.73 16.01 8.34
N TYR A 542 -22.04 14.93 7.62
CA TYR A 542 -23.35 14.62 7.06
C TYR A 542 -23.99 13.41 7.75
N GLN A 543 -23.40 12.90 8.83
CA GLN A 543 -24.05 11.89 9.66
C GLN A 543 -25.15 12.53 10.53
N GLU A 544 -26.23 11.80 10.73
CA GLU A 544 -27.32 12.23 11.62
C GLU A 544 -26.79 12.51 13.04
N GLY A 545 -27.20 13.65 13.61
CA GLY A 545 -26.79 14.06 14.96
C GLY A 545 -25.36 14.58 15.09
N HIS A 546 -24.63 14.77 14.00
CA HIS A 546 -23.29 15.36 14.06
C HIS A 546 -23.36 16.87 14.33
N THR A 547 -22.73 17.31 15.42
CA THR A 547 -22.72 18.71 15.89
C THR A 547 -21.35 19.36 15.83
N ASP A 548 -20.29 18.61 15.49
CA ASP A 548 -18.93 19.14 15.54
C ASP A 548 -18.66 20.07 14.35
N GLU A 549 -17.79 21.05 14.59
CA GLU A 549 -17.33 21.95 13.53
C GLU A 549 -16.40 21.22 12.55
N PRO A 550 -16.41 21.61 11.26
CA PRO A 550 -15.49 21.05 10.29
C PRO A 550 -14.03 21.28 10.67
N LEU A 551 -13.23 20.22 10.66
CA LEU A 551 -11.78 20.32 10.88
C LEU A 551 -11.13 21.08 9.71
N PHE A 552 -10.09 21.86 10.01
CA PHE A 552 -9.23 22.48 9.00
C PHE A 552 -7.79 22.59 9.50
N GLY A 553 -6.85 22.61 8.57
CA GLY A 553 -5.43 22.77 8.89
C GLY A 553 -4.89 21.62 9.74
N GLN A 554 -5.43 20.41 9.57
CA GLN A 554 -5.01 19.22 10.32
C GLN A 554 -4.35 18.18 9.40
N PHE A 555 -3.48 17.38 10.00
CA PHE A 555 -3.04 16.09 9.45
C PHE A 555 -3.83 14.98 10.15
N LEU A 556 -4.67 14.28 9.39
CA LEU A 556 -5.57 13.27 9.92
C LEU A 556 -5.00 11.89 9.67
N LYS A 557 -4.96 11.08 10.72
CA LYS A 557 -4.50 9.69 10.70
C LYS A 557 -5.44 8.83 11.52
N ASP A 558 -5.86 7.69 10.96
CA ASP A 558 -6.75 6.74 11.63
C ASP A 558 -8.02 7.41 12.19
N TYR A 559 -8.62 8.33 11.42
CA TYR A 559 -9.81 9.11 11.78
C TYR A 559 -9.62 10.08 12.96
N THR A 560 -8.37 10.43 13.28
CA THR A 560 -8.03 11.36 14.38
C THR A 560 -7.00 12.38 13.95
N VAL A 561 -6.95 13.53 14.64
CA VAL A 561 -5.89 14.52 14.45
C VAL A 561 -4.56 13.93 14.93
N SER A 562 -3.53 14.03 14.10
CA SER A 562 -2.18 13.54 14.38
C SER A 562 -1.17 14.68 14.28
N GLU A 563 0.01 14.51 14.89
CA GLU A 563 1.09 15.48 14.72
C GLU A 563 1.58 15.51 13.27
N TRP A 564 2.18 16.64 12.89
CA TRP A 564 2.63 16.94 11.53
C TRP A 564 3.83 16.16 11.03
#